data_AF-A0A3N2QEQ2-F1
#
_entry.id   AF-A0A3N2QEQ2-F1
#
_cell.length_a   1.000
_cell.length_b   1.000
_cell.length_c   1.000
_cell.angle_alpha   90.00
_cell.angle_beta   90.00
_cell.angle_gamma   90.00
#
_symmetry.space_group_name_H-M   'P 1'
#
loop_
_entity.id
_entity.type
_entity.pdbx_description
1 polymer ?
#
loop_
_entity_poly.entity_id
_entity_poly.type
_entity_poly.pdbx_seq_one_letter_code
_entity_poly.pdbx_strand_id
1 'polypeptide(L)'
;MYTTPADAPGAPWNNGNTPGRVSTGRTSTVTGASNTAALLGIDSDSSAAGFQPHLAARTCGQLFVHEKSDWYVPATSELSVLYANATAIGGFTSGRYWTSTEQGQNDSRIVIFSDGGVSGWSKNAANNVRCVRKGYVPSCINPMHEDGAVIYNTWFNRLQYCDPYSGGDGWRSMDR
;
A
#
# COMPACT_ATOMS: atom_id res chain seq x y z
N MET A 1 9.22 -3.96 -3.87
CA MET A 1 8.20 -2.96 -3.47
C MET A 1 8.61 -1.63 -4.07
N TYR A 2 7.67 -0.84 -4.57
CA TYR A 2 7.93 0.51 -5.07
C TYR A 2 7.25 1.54 -4.17
N THR A 3 7.71 2.79 -4.20
CA THR A 3 7.13 3.91 -3.44
C THR A 3 7.07 5.16 -4.30
N THR A 4 6.18 6.11 -3.97
CA THR A 4 6.17 7.44 -4.59
C THR A 4 7.51 8.16 -4.39
N PRO A 5 7.90 9.11 -5.25
CA PRO A 5 9.18 9.82 -5.10
C PRO A 5 9.16 10.83 -3.94
N ALA A 6 7.98 11.27 -3.51
CA ALA A 6 7.78 12.21 -2.41
C ALA A 6 6.61 11.76 -1.54
N ASP A 7 6.54 12.36 -0.35
CA ASP A 7 5.44 12.19 0.58
C ASP A 7 4.19 12.89 0.06
N ALA A 8 3.03 12.33 0.34
CA ALA A 8 1.78 13.04 0.17
C ALA A 8 1.64 14.14 1.25
N PRO A 9 0.81 15.17 1.02
CA PRO A 9 0.51 16.16 2.05
C PRO A 9 0.08 15.50 3.36
N GLY A 10 0.55 16.06 4.48
CA GLY A 10 0.23 15.54 5.81
C GLY A 10 -1.29 15.46 6.02
N ALA A 11 -1.77 14.29 6.46
CA ALA A 11 -3.18 14.01 6.58
C ALA A 11 -3.47 13.21 7.86
N PRO A 12 -4.66 13.35 8.46
CA PRO A 12 -5.14 12.39 9.45
C PRO A 12 -5.28 10.99 8.84
N TRP A 13 -5.05 9.98 9.68
CA TRP A 13 -5.37 8.60 9.34
C TRP A 13 -6.87 8.43 9.17
N ASN A 14 -7.63 8.96 10.14
CA ASN A 14 -9.09 9.09 10.12
C ASN A 14 -9.47 10.55 10.48
N ASN A 15 -10.25 11.21 9.63
CA ASN A 15 -10.79 12.57 9.80
C ASN A 15 -12.20 12.60 10.42
N GLY A 16 -12.54 11.55 11.17
CA GLY A 16 -13.77 11.40 11.95
C GLY A 16 -13.90 12.47 13.02
N ASN A 17 -15.13 12.67 13.50
CA ASN A 17 -15.37 13.62 14.58
C ASN A 17 -14.84 13.09 15.93
N THR A 18 -14.77 13.94 16.96
CA THR A 18 -14.52 13.48 18.33
C THR A 18 -15.86 13.45 19.07
N PRO A 19 -16.31 12.30 19.63
CA PRO A 19 -15.58 11.04 19.85
C PRO A 19 -15.72 10.00 18.72
N GLY A 20 -16.38 10.32 17.61
CA GLY A 20 -16.69 9.46 16.46
C GLY A 20 -15.49 9.02 15.61
N ARG A 21 -14.56 8.29 16.22
CA ARG A 21 -13.56 7.51 15.49
C ARG A 21 -13.94 6.05 15.54
N VAL A 22 -13.91 5.41 14.38
CA VAL A 22 -14.27 4.02 14.23
C VAL A 22 -13.07 3.10 14.46
N SER A 23 -13.32 1.97 15.11
CA SER A 23 -12.42 0.82 15.11
C SER A 23 -12.70 0.01 13.85
N THR A 24 -11.68 -0.17 13.01
CA THR A 24 -11.80 -0.79 11.68
C THR A 24 -11.40 -2.26 11.67
N GLY A 25 -10.67 -2.71 12.69
CA GLY A 25 -10.10 -4.06 12.81
C GLY A 25 -8.92 -4.30 11.87
N ARG A 26 -8.35 -3.26 11.25
CA ARG A 26 -7.27 -3.41 10.26
C ARG A 26 -5.89 -3.47 10.92
N THR A 27 -5.59 -4.60 11.53
CA THR A 27 -4.39 -4.78 12.38
C THR A 27 -3.23 -5.49 11.68
N SER A 28 -3.35 -5.87 10.40
CA SER A 28 -2.26 -6.52 9.68
C SER A 28 -1.01 -5.63 9.65
N THR A 29 0.14 -6.19 10.03
CA THR A 29 1.43 -5.51 10.05
C THR A 29 2.27 -5.79 8.81
N VAL A 30 1.92 -6.83 8.03
CA VAL A 30 2.78 -7.38 6.98
C VAL A 30 2.59 -6.68 5.64
N THR A 31 1.34 -6.51 5.19
CA THR A 31 1.04 -5.83 3.93
C THR A 31 -0.14 -4.89 4.08
N GLY A 32 0.05 -3.65 3.64
CA GLY A 32 -0.92 -2.58 3.75
C GLY A 32 -1.97 -2.57 2.65
N ALA A 33 -1.81 -3.39 1.61
CA ALA A 33 -2.73 -3.44 0.48
C ALA A 33 -4.15 -3.81 0.93
N SER A 34 -4.30 -4.92 1.67
CA SER A 34 -5.61 -5.37 2.17
C SER A 34 -6.20 -4.42 3.21
N ASN A 35 -5.37 -3.84 4.09
CA ASN A 35 -5.83 -2.84 5.05
C ASN A 35 -6.38 -1.61 4.32
N THR A 36 -5.60 -1.06 3.38
CA THR A 36 -5.98 0.14 2.62
C THR A 36 -7.25 -0.09 1.82
N ALA A 37 -7.36 -1.22 1.12
CA ALA A 37 -8.57 -1.57 0.36
C ALA A 37 -9.83 -1.62 1.25
N ALA A 38 -9.71 -2.20 2.45
CA ALA A 38 -10.81 -2.23 3.40
C ALA A 38 -11.14 -0.85 3.98
N LEU A 39 -10.12 -0.03 4.30
CA LEU A 39 -10.30 1.33 4.82
C LEU A 39 -10.97 2.27 3.80
N LEU A 40 -10.82 2.00 2.51
CA LEU A 40 -11.55 2.69 1.45
C LEU A 40 -13.04 2.34 1.42
N GLY A 41 -13.43 1.20 2.01
CA GLY A 41 -14.82 0.74 2.12
C GLY A 41 -15.45 0.95 3.50
N ILE A 42 -14.75 1.59 4.44
CA ILE A 42 -15.24 1.88 5.79
C ILE A 42 -15.38 3.40 5.97
N ASP A 43 -16.56 3.82 6.42
CA ASP A 43 -16.83 5.21 6.74
C ASP A 43 -15.94 5.67 7.90
N SER A 44 -15.35 6.85 7.74
CA SER A 44 -14.49 7.52 8.72
C SER A 44 -15.27 8.10 9.91
N ASP A 45 -16.60 8.20 9.81
CA ASP A 45 -17.48 8.90 10.78
C ASP A 45 -17.13 10.40 10.88
N SER A 46 -16.82 10.99 9.73
CA SER A 46 -16.56 12.42 9.59
C SER A 46 -17.85 13.24 9.70
N SER A 47 -17.73 14.55 9.95
CA SER A 47 -18.89 15.46 9.96
C SER A 47 -19.46 15.76 8.56
N ALA A 48 -18.81 15.31 7.49
CA ALA A 48 -19.30 15.50 6.14
C ALA A 48 -20.41 14.48 5.83
N ALA A 49 -21.44 14.91 5.11
CA ALA A 49 -22.55 14.05 4.74
C ALA A 49 -22.12 12.93 3.77
N GLY A 50 -22.75 11.77 3.92
CA GLY A 50 -22.50 10.59 3.09
C GLY A 50 -21.22 9.84 3.45
N PHE A 51 -20.94 8.80 2.67
CA PHE A 51 -19.79 7.94 2.91
C PHE A 51 -18.46 8.68 2.70
N GLN A 52 -17.62 8.72 3.72
CA GLN A 52 -16.27 9.27 3.63
C GLN A 52 -15.24 8.21 4.03
N PRO A 53 -14.36 7.76 3.13
CA PRO A 53 -13.32 6.80 3.49
C PRO A 53 -12.26 7.44 4.39
N HIS A 54 -11.47 6.60 5.04
CA HIS A 54 -10.35 7.03 5.86
C HIS A 54 -9.30 7.78 5.03
N LEU A 55 -8.93 8.99 5.47
CA LEU A 55 -8.21 9.93 4.61
C LEU A 55 -6.81 9.46 4.20
N ALA A 56 -6.03 8.83 5.09
CA ALA A 56 -4.74 8.26 4.71
C ALA A 56 -4.90 7.16 3.66
N ALA A 57 -5.89 6.27 3.84
CA ALA A 57 -6.19 5.23 2.86
C ALA A 57 -6.63 5.82 1.51
N ARG A 58 -7.47 6.86 1.52
CA ARG A 58 -7.88 7.60 0.31
C ARG A 58 -6.69 8.20 -0.42
N THR A 59 -5.74 8.77 0.31
CA THR A 59 -4.55 9.44 -0.23
C THR A 59 -3.73 8.51 -1.15
N CYS A 60 -3.57 7.25 -0.76
CA CYS A 60 -2.85 6.28 -1.58
C CYS A 60 -3.76 5.42 -2.46
N GLY A 61 -4.88 4.93 -1.93
CA GLY A 61 -5.77 3.99 -2.62
C GLY A 61 -6.53 4.56 -3.80
N GLN A 62 -6.56 5.89 -3.98
CA GLN A 62 -7.13 6.56 -5.15
C GLN A 62 -6.07 7.28 -6.00
N LEU A 63 -4.79 7.08 -5.69
CA LEU A 63 -3.70 7.72 -6.42
C LEU A 63 -3.54 7.07 -7.79
N PHE A 64 -3.54 7.89 -8.86
CA PHE A 64 -3.12 7.48 -10.19
C PHE A 64 -1.88 8.27 -10.59
N VAL A 65 -0.72 7.62 -10.53
CA VAL A 65 0.57 8.25 -10.86
C VAL A 65 1.47 7.26 -11.56
N HIS A 66 2.25 7.73 -12.53
CA HIS A 66 3.12 6.89 -13.37
C HIS A 66 2.37 5.75 -14.05
N GLU A 67 1.12 5.98 -14.47
CA GLU A 67 0.23 5.00 -15.11
C GLU A 67 -0.18 3.83 -14.19
N LYS A 68 -0.09 4.01 -12.87
CA LYS A 68 -0.38 2.99 -11.86
C LYS A 68 -1.44 3.47 -10.87
N SER A 69 -2.40 2.61 -10.57
CA SER A 69 -3.53 2.84 -9.65
C SER A 69 -3.56 1.89 -8.45
N ASP A 70 -2.58 1.00 -8.32
CA ASP A 70 -2.48 -0.04 -7.29
C ASP A 70 -1.68 0.43 -6.05
N TRP A 71 -1.72 1.72 -5.76
CA TRP A 71 -1.04 2.33 -4.62
C TRP A 71 -1.82 2.11 -3.33
N TYR A 72 -1.11 1.98 -2.22
CA TYR A 72 -1.71 1.77 -0.89
C TYR A 72 -0.83 2.36 0.21
N VAL A 73 -1.41 2.56 1.40
CA VAL A 73 -0.67 2.95 2.59
C VAL A 73 0.06 1.71 3.12
N PRO A 74 1.39 1.73 3.31
CA PRO A 74 2.14 0.56 3.77
C PRO A 74 1.65 0.09 5.14
N ALA A 75 1.71 -1.21 5.42
CA ALA A 75 1.61 -1.69 6.79
C ALA A 75 2.93 -1.42 7.55
N THR A 76 2.93 -1.61 8.86
CA THR A 76 4.10 -1.30 9.69
C THR A 76 5.40 -1.93 9.18
N SER A 77 5.41 -3.21 8.79
CA SER A 77 6.62 -3.87 8.30
C SER A 77 7.11 -3.31 6.96
N GLU A 78 6.20 -2.99 6.03
CA GLU A 78 6.57 -2.35 4.75
C GLU A 78 7.17 -0.97 4.99
N LEU A 79 6.58 -0.18 5.89
CA LEU A 79 7.08 1.17 6.19
C LEU A 79 8.42 1.15 6.92
N SER A 80 8.65 0.17 7.80
CA SER A 80 9.97 -0.04 8.42
C SER A 80 11.05 -0.39 7.39
N VAL A 81 10.71 -1.13 6.33
CA VAL A 81 11.63 -1.38 5.21
C VAL A 81 11.94 -0.09 4.46
N LEU A 82 10.94 0.78 4.25
CA LEU A 82 11.16 2.11 3.67
C LEU A 82 12.11 2.94 4.53
N TYR A 83 11.91 2.97 5.85
CA TYR A 83 12.79 3.68 6.79
C TYR A 83 14.24 3.19 6.69
N ALA A 84 14.47 1.86 6.70
CA ALA A 84 15.80 1.28 6.60
C ALA A 84 16.54 1.64 5.29
N ASN A 85 15.79 2.00 4.24
CA ASN A 85 16.33 2.39 2.93
C ASN A 85 16.10 3.88 2.62
N ALA A 86 15.66 4.69 3.59
CA ALA A 86 15.19 6.06 3.36
C ALA A 86 16.27 6.95 2.73
N THR A 87 17.53 6.78 3.12
CA THR A 87 18.67 7.52 2.55
C THR A 87 18.88 7.24 1.07
N ALA A 88 18.72 5.98 0.65
CA ALA A 88 18.91 5.58 -0.75
C ALA A 88 17.71 5.95 -1.63
N ILE A 89 16.50 5.89 -1.08
CA ILE A 89 15.26 6.23 -1.79
C ILE A 89 15.09 7.75 -1.92
N GLY A 90 15.39 8.50 -0.85
CA GLY A 90 15.22 9.94 -0.78
C GLY A 90 13.77 10.42 -0.67
N GLY A 91 13.61 11.73 -0.52
CA GLY A 91 12.28 12.38 -0.47
C GLY A 91 11.50 12.13 0.81
N PHE A 92 12.17 11.71 1.89
CA PHE A 92 11.59 11.60 3.23
C PHE A 92 11.98 12.79 4.10
N THR A 93 11.12 13.11 5.07
CA THR A 93 11.35 14.11 6.11
C THR A 93 11.52 13.44 7.46
N SER A 94 12.22 14.09 8.40
CA SER A 94 12.29 13.64 9.78
C SER A 94 10.93 13.88 10.46
N GLY A 95 10.05 12.89 10.41
CA GLY A 95 8.68 13.03 10.90
C GLY A 95 8.01 11.69 11.19
N ARG A 96 6.71 11.75 11.48
CA ARG A 96 5.87 10.58 11.73
C ARG A 96 5.17 10.20 10.43
N TYR A 97 5.17 8.91 10.11
CA TYR A 97 4.54 8.39 8.92
C TYR A 97 3.45 7.41 9.31
N TRP A 98 2.25 7.62 8.78
CA TRP A 98 1.16 6.69 8.98
C TRP A 98 1.43 5.34 8.33
N THR A 99 1.07 4.27 9.04
CA THR A 99 0.86 2.97 8.44
C THR A 99 -0.64 2.71 8.26
N SER A 100 -0.99 1.72 7.47
CA SER A 100 -2.36 1.20 7.35
C SER A 100 -2.78 0.35 8.56
N THR A 101 -1.86 0.09 9.49
CA THR A 101 -2.08 -0.80 10.64
C THR A 101 -2.72 -0.02 11.79
N GLU A 102 -3.98 -0.31 12.06
CA GLU A 102 -4.71 0.21 13.20
C GLU A 102 -4.16 -0.34 14.53
N GLN A 103 -4.07 0.51 15.56
CA GLN A 103 -3.75 0.09 16.93
C GLN A 103 -5.01 -0.06 17.78
N GLY A 104 -6.01 0.80 17.57
CA GLY A 104 -7.29 0.71 18.26
C GLY A 104 -8.26 1.80 17.78
N GLN A 105 -9.31 2.05 18.55
CA GLN A 105 -10.34 3.03 18.18
C GLN A 105 -9.76 4.43 17.92
N ASN A 106 -8.88 4.90 18.80
CA ASN A 106 -8.36 6.27 18.75
C ASN A 106 -7.03 6.42 18.02
N ASP A 107 -6.26 5.32 17.92
CA ASP A 107 -4.87 5.35 17.47
C ASP A 107 -4.62 4.43 16.27
N SER A 108 -3.75 4.90 15.38
CA SER A 108 -3.15 4.09 14.32
C SER A 108 -1.64 4.00 14.54
N ARG A 109 -1.00 3.00 13.94
CA ARG A 109 0.46 2.85 14.02
C ARG A 109 1.16 3.87 13.12
N ILE A 110 2.28 4.37 13.61
CA ILE A 110 3.23 5.17 12.85
C ILE A 110 4.61 4.53 12.86
N VAL A 111 5.43 4.89 11.88
CA VAL A 111 6.89 4.77 11.95
C VAL A 111 7.48 6.18 12.03
N ILE A 112 8.41 6.39 12.95
CA ILE A 112 9.10 7.66 13.16
C ILE A 112 10.40 7.65 12.35
N PHE A 113 10.55 8.57 11.40
CA PHE A 113 11.68 8.58 10.47
C PHE A 113 12.94 9.28 11.02
N SER A 114 12.93 9.69 12.29
CA SER A 114 14.15 10.14 12.99
C SER A 114 14.94 9.00 13.64
N ASP A 115 14.29 7.88 13.99
CA ASP A 115 14.91 6.78 14.74
C ASP A 115 14.39 5.37 14.38
N GLY A 116 13.35 5.26 13.55
CA GLY A 116 12.73 3.99 13.14
C GLY A 116 11.72 3.45 14.15
N GLY A 117 11.43 4.21 15.21
CA GLY A 117 10.50 3.81 16.27
C GLY A 117 9.08 3.60 15.75
N VAL A 118 8.41 2.56 16.27
CA VAL A 118 6.99 2.28 15.99
C VAL A 118 6.16 2.62 17.22
N SER A 119 5.15 3.47 17.07
CA SER A 119 4.24 3.83 18.16
C SER A 119 2.79 3.94 17.67
N GLY A 120 1.87 4.04 18.62
CA GLY A 120 0.50 4.49 18.34
C GLY A 120 0.43 6.00 18.31
N TRP A 121 -0.41 6.56 17.47
CA TRP A 121 -0.69 7.99 17.45
C TRP A 121 -2.13 8.27 17.10
N SER A 122 -2.62 9.40 17.61
CA SER A 122 -4.00 9.84 17.45
C SER A 122 -4.39 9.94 15.97
N LYS A 123 -5.42 9.20 15.56
CA LYS A 123 -5.85 9.07 14.15
C LYS A 123 -6.20 10.40 13.47
N ASN A 124 -6.57 11.43 14.25
CA ASN A 124 -6.91 12.76 13.72
C ASN A 124 -5.69 13.69 13.54
N ALA A 125 -4.49 13.26 13.94
CA ALA A 125 -3.29 14.08 13.77
C ALA A 125 -2.83 14.07 12.31
N ALA A 126 -2.43 15.23 11.79
CA ALA A 126 -1.80 15.31 10.48
C ALA A 126 -0.36 14.75 10.56
N ASN A 127 -0.14 13.58 9.96
CA ASN A 127 1.18 12.98 9.81
C ASN A 127 1.44 12.67 8.33
N ASN A 128 2.70 12.40 7.98
CA ASN A 128 3.09 12.14 6.60
C ASN A 128 2.51 10.80 6.13
N VAL A 129 2.25 10.71 4.82
CA VAL A 129 1.81 9.48 4.17
C VAL A 129 2.74 9.22 2.99
N ARG A 130 3.38 8.04 2.99
CA ARG A 130 4.16 7.57 1.85
C ARG A 130 3.41 6.41 1.21
N CYS A 131 3.05 6.54 -0.06
CA CYS A 131 2.37 5.47 -0.76
C CYS A 131 3.37 4.44 -1.27
N VAL A 132 2.99 3.18 -1.17
CA VAL A 132 3.75 2.05 -1.73
C VAL A 132 2.85 1.27 -2.67
N ARG A 133 3.49 0.46 -3.51
CA ARG A 133 2.82 -0.57 -4.29
C ARG A 133 3.66 -1.83 -4.32
N LYS A 134 3.01 -2.96 -4.55
CA LYS A 134 3.73 -4.23 -4.62
C LYS A 134 4.77 -4.16 -5.73
N GLY A 135 5.95 -4.70 -5.41
CA GLY A 135 6.98 -4.88 -6.42
C GLY A 135 6.54 -5.96 -7.39
N TYR A 136 7.07 -5.86 -8.60
CA TYR A 136 7.01 -6.99 -9.51
C TYR A 136 7.83 -8.12 -8.91
N VAL A 137 7.16 -9.20 -8.52
CA VAL A 137 7.83 -10.50 -8.37
C VAL A 137 7.65 -11.19 -9.71
N PRO A 138 8.70 -11.31 -10.54
CA PRO A 138 8.60 -12.08 -11.77
C PRO A 138 8.19 -13.49 -11.39
N SER A 139 6.96 -13.86 -11.74
CA SER A 139 6.43 -15.22 -11.59
C SER A 139 6.88 -16.09 -12.76
N CYS A 140 7.07 -15.46 -13.92
CA CYS A 140 7.68 -16.07 -15.09
C CYS A 140 8.96 -15.32 -15.43
N ILE A 141 9.98 -16.03 -15.93
CA ILE A 141 11.36 -15.52 -15.95
C ILE A 141 11.97 -15.36 -17.35
N ASN A 142 11.26 -15.70 -18.43
CA ASN A 142 11.73 -15.46 -19.81
C ASN A 142 10.60 -15.44 -20.87
N PRO A 143 10.04 -14.26 -21.24
CA PRO A 143 10.30 -12.95 -20.67
C PRO A 143 9.75 -12.84 -19.25
N MET A 144 10.24 -11.86 -18.49
CA MET A 144 9.79 -11.65 -17.12
C MET A 144 8.35 -11.13 -17.10
N HIS A 145 7.41 -11.90 -16.52
CA HIS A 145 5.98 -11.54 -16.42
C HIS A 145 5.36 -11.83 -15.03
N GLU A 146 4.33 -11.07 -14.67
CA GLU A 146 3.48 -11.30 -13.50
C GLU A 146 2.49 -12.45 -13.70
N ASP A 147 1.94 -12.98 -12.60
CA ASP A 147 1.07 -14.15 -12.61
C ASP A 147 -0.19 -13.84 -13.42
N GLY A 148 -0.58 -14.76 -14.30
CA GLY A 148 -1.71 -14.59 -15.23
C GLY A 148 -1.43 -13.70 -16.44
N ALA A 149 -0.24 -13.10 -16.58
CA ALA A 149 0.09 -12.33 -17.77
C ALA A 149 0.05 -13.19 -19.03
N VAL A 150 -0.42 -12.62 -20.14
CA VAL A 150 -0.56 -13.32 -21.42
C VAL A 150 0.39 -12.71 -22.45
N ILE A 151 1.20 -13.55 -23.09
CA ILE A 151 2.08 -13.13 -24.19
C ILE A 151 1.82 -13.99 -25.42
N TYR A 152 2.22 -13.44 -26.57
CA TYR A 152 2.34 -14.21 -27.79
C TYR A 152 3.82 -14.51 -28.04
N ASN A 153 4.17 -15.79 -28.02
CA ASN A 153 5.51 -16.26 -28.33
C ASN A 153 5.68 -16.35 -29.84
N THR A 154 6.39 -15.37 -30.42
CA THR A 154 6.60 -15.26 -31.86
C THR A 154 7.51 -16.36 -32.42
N TRP A 155 8.38 -16.96 -31.58
CA TRP A 155 9.23 -18.08 -32.01
C TRP A 155 8.46 -19.38 -32.17
N PHE A 156 7.48 -19.63 -31.29
CA PHE A 156 6.68 -20.86 -31.31
C PHE A 156 5.26 -20.66 -31.84
N ASN A 157 4.91 -19.44 -32.30
CA ASN A 157 3.59 -19.08 -32.82
C ASN A 157 2.44 -19.50 -31.88
N ARG A 158 2.56 -19.20 -30.58
CA ARG A 158 1.56 -19.62 -29.58
C ARG A 158 1.31 -18.56 -28.52
N LEU A 159 0.07 -18.52 -28.03
CA LEU A 159 -0.31 -17.77 -26.83
C LEU A 159 0.16 -18.55 -25.60
N GLN A 160 0.75 -17.83 -24.65
CA GLN A 160 1.17 -18.37 -23.36
C GLN A 160 0.63 -17.51 -22.22
N TYR A 161 0.27 -18.13 -21.09
CA TYR A 161 0.06 -17.42 -19.83
C TYR A 161 1.16 -17.73 -18.83
N CYS A 162 1.39 -16.77 -17.94
CA CYS A 162 2.24 -16.96 -16.79
C CYS A 162 1.50 -17.69 -15.67
N ASP A 163 2.09 -18.79 -15.20
CA ASP A 163 1.66 -19.58 -14.04
C ASP A 163 2.92 -19.90 -13.20
N PRO A 164 3.23 -19.13 -12.14
CA PRO A 164 4.42 -19.36 -11.32
C PRO A 164 4.44 -20.73 -10.65
N TYR A 165 3.30 -21.40 -10.54
CA TYR A 165 3.18 -22.68 -9.87
C TYR A 165 3.47 -23.85 -10.82
N SER A 166 3.73 -23.58 -12.11
CA SER A 166 3.97 -24.60 -13.12
C SER A 166 5.31 -25.30 -13.05
N GLY A 167 6.27 -24.75 -12.29
CA GLY A 167 7.69 -25.08 -12.41
C GLY A 167 8.30 -24.53 -13.71
N GLY A 168 9.63 -24.59 -13.82
CA GLY A 168 10.36 -24.08 -14.99
C GLY A 168 10.43 -22.56 -15.04
N ASP A 169 10.21 -22.00 -16.23
CA ASP A 169 10.20 -20.56 -16.49
C ASP A 169 8.83 -19.89 -16.23
N GLY A 170 7.85 -20.67 -15.77
CA GLY A 170 6.49 -20.24 -15.45
C GLY A 170 5.54 -20.13 -16.65
N TRP A 171 6.01 -20.35 -17.90
CA TRP A 171 5.19 -20.13 -19.08
C TRP A 171 4.40 -21.39 -19.50
N ARG A 172 3.08 -21.27 -19.50
CA ARG A 172 2.14 -22.30 -19.99
C ARG A 172 1.59 -21.92 -21.35
N SER A 173 1.54 -22.85 -22.29
CA SER A 173 0.82 -22.66 -23.55
C SER A 173 -0.70 -22.64 -23.32
N MET A 174 -1.42 -21.87 -24.12
CA MET A 174 -2.89 -21.76 -24.11
C MET A 174 -3.58 -22.65 -25.18
N ASP A 175 -2.87 -23.63 -25.72
CA ASP A 175 -3.45 -24.62 -26.63
C ASP A 175 -4.37 -25.59 -25.87
N ARG A 176 -5.44 -26.05 -26.55
CA ARG A 176 -6.42 -27.01 -26.01
C ARG A 176 -5.88 -28.42 -26.00
#